data_AF-A0A7W0J7V2-F1
#
_entry.id   AF-A0A7W0J7V2-F1
#
_cell.length_a   1.000
_cell.length_b   1.000
_cell.length_c   1.000
_cell.angle_alpha   90.00
_cell.angle_beta   90.00
_cell.angle_gamma   90.00
#
_symmetry.space_group_name_H-M   'P 1'
#
loop_
_entity.id
_entity.type
_entity.pdbx_description
1 polymer ?
#
loop_
_entity_poly.entity_id
_entity_poly.type
_entity_poly.pdbx_seq_one_letter_code
_entity_poly.pdbx_strand_id
1 'polypeptide(L)'
;MCHYGEKMRKNTQYLITSLILLSFLISACGQLSGILPGQTVDVSIIYGSEKQAWLEPLVKQFNEAKNTTAEGKVIVIQAIPMGSIETERGINDGSLQPVVWSPASSVYLPVANSNWKLTHSDDLFSGNQSDLVLSPVVIAMWRPMAQALGWPDKDIGWSDIANLAISEEGWSAYGHPEWGKFKFGHTHPEYSNSGIVSIIAEAYAGAKKVRGLTEADLQSQEVIEFMTAVEKSIIHYGTSTGFFGDRMFERGPSYLSAAVLYENLVVDQESKRISGESSQIPVVAIYPKEGTFWSNHPYVILNAPWVSAEQKEAAELFKTYLLDKPQQLLALEYGFRPADPSIPLISPLDTQHGVDISQPKTILEVPNADVISGVLDLWRETKKPVDLVVVMDISGSMAGDKITSARSSLMDFINNLDNNDRLQIILFSSDITTLTSLTELRSKRQNVLDSVS
;
A
#
# COMPACT_ATOMS: atom_id res chain seq x y z
N MET A 1 22.32 64.61 -28.30
CA MET A 1 22.21 65.90 -27.56
C MET A 1 20.88 66.54 -27.92
N CYS A 2 20.17 67.02 -26.89
CA CYS A 2 18.94 67.82 -26.91
C CYS A 2 17.59 67.15 -27.27
N HIS A 3 16.95 66.57 -26.23
CA HIS A 3 15.72 67.06 -25.55
C HIS A 3 14.77 68.02 -26.31
N TYR A 4 13.46 68.05 -26.12
CA TYR A 4 12.47 67.30 -25.31
C TYR A 4 11.10 67.83 -25.80
N GLY A 5 10.02 67.05 -25.71
CA GLY A 5 8.69 67.52 -26.08
C GLY A 5 7.59 66.49 -25.84
N GLU A 6 7.25 66.26 -24.57
CA GLU A 6 6.03 65.56 -24.18
C GLU A 6 4.81 66.46 -24.33
N LYS A 7 3.72 65.96 -24.95
CA LYS A 7 2.45 65.66 -24.24
C LYS A 7 1.35 65.12 -25.14
N MET A 8 0.53 64.26 -24.53
CA MET A 8 -0.92 64.01 -24.74
C MET A 8 -1.38 62.74 -25.46
N ARG A 9 -1.61 61.71 -24.63
CA ARG A 9 -2.87 60.99 -24.38
C ARG A 9 -3.70 60.45 -25.58
N LYS A 10 -3.54 59.13 -25.77
CA LYS A 10 -4.54 58.03 -25.82
C LYS A 10 -5.85 58.23 -26.59
N ASN A 11 -6.02 57.42 -27.63
CA ASN A 11 -7.14 56.49 -27.79
C ASN A 11 -6.76 55.40 -28.81
N THR A 12 -6.68 54.14 -28.39
CA THR A 12 -6.61 53.01 -29.32
C THR A 12 -7.38 51.84 -28.74
N GLN A 13 -8.41 51.49 -29.49
CA GLN A 13 -9.30 50.35 -29.34
C GLN A 13 -8.85 49.29 -30.37
N TYR A 14 -9.19 48.03 -30.13
CA TYR A 14 -8.94 46.82 -30.95
C TYR A 14 -7.57 46.15 -30.78
N LEU A 15 -7.58 44.88 -30.34
CA LEU A 15 -7.15 43.73 -31.15
C LEU A 15 -7.37 42.38 -30.42
N ILE A 16 -8.23 41.55 -31.03
CA ILE A 16 -8.08 40.11 -31.31
C ILE A 16 -8.15 39.10 -30.15
N THR A 17 -9.35 38.50 -30.05
CA THR A 17 -9.62 37.10 -29.72
C THR A 17 -9.40 36.19 -30.94
N SER A 18 -8.62 35.11 -30.81
CA SER A 18 -8.82 33.79 -31.44
C SER A 18 -7.54 32.93 -31.35
N LEU A 19 -7.68 31.71 -30.84
CA LEU A 19 -7.20 30.42 -31.39
C LEU A 19 -7.00 29.42 -30.24
N ILE A 20 -7.85 28.39 -30.17
CA ILE A 20 -7.50 26.96 -30.29
C ILE A 20 -8.76 26.15 -29.95
N LEU A 21 -9.43 25.71 -31.01
CA LEU A 21 -10.36 24.59 -31.02
C LEU A 21 -10.22 23.98 -32.42
N LEU A 22 -10.33 22.65 -32.50
CA LEU A 22 -10.35 21.79 -33.69
C LEU A 22 -9.03 21.14 -34.16
N SER A 23 -8.81 19.89 -33.74
CA SER A 23 -8.36 18.80 -34.63
C SER A 23 -8.54 17.43 -33.95
N PHE A 24 -9.78 16.96 -33.95
CA PHE A 24 -10.11 15.53 -33.91
C PHE A 24 -10.53 15.11 -35.33
N LEU A 25 -10.19 13.88 -35.71
CA LEU A 25 -10.57 13.13 -36.94
C LEU A 25 -9.71 13.35 -38.21
N ILE A 26 -8.74 12.45 -38.42
CA ILE A 26 -8.51 11.84 -39.75
C ILE A 26 -8.26 10.34 -39.54
N SER A 27 -9.30 9.54 -39.79
CA SER A 27 -9.15 8.19 -40.34
C SER A 27 -8.92 8.32 -41.84
N ALA A 28 -7.83 7.77 -42.36
CA ALA A 28 -7.67 7.50 -43.78
C ALA A 28 -6.71 6.32 -43.99
N CYS A 29 -7.24 5.26 -44.62
CA CYS A 29 -6.49 4.15 -45.19
C CYS A 29 -5.36 4.63 -46.10
N GLY A 30 -4.20 3.97 -45.99
CA GLY A 30 -3.12 4.05 -46.97
C GLY A 30 -2.25 2.80 -46.86
N GLN A 31 -2.43 1.87 -47.81
CA GLN A 31 -1.62 0.68 -47.98
C GLN A 31 -0.16 1.05 -48.27
N LEU A 32 0.73 0.59 -47.39
CA LEU A 32 2.12 0.25 -47.73
C LEU A 32 2.28 -1.22 -47.38
N SER A 33 2.12 -2.07 -48.40
CA SER A 33 2.38 -3.51 -48.30
C SER A 33 3.88 -3.73 -48.18
N GLY A 34 4.33 -4.34 -47.08
CA GLY A 34 5.75 -4.68 -46.94
C GLY A 34 6.23 -5.31 -45.63
N ILE A 35 5.39 -5.57 -44.62
CA ILE A 35 5.66 -6.49 -43.49
C ILE A 35 4.27 -7.00 -43.07
N LEU A 36 4.05 -8.32 -43.02
CA LEU A 36 2.84 -8.86 -42.37
C LEU A 36 2.83 -8.32 -40.92
N PRO A 37 1.83 -7.55 -40.46
CA PRO A 37 1.71 -7.26 -39.05
C PRO A 37 1.44 -8.62 -38.39
N GLY A 38 2.44 -9.19 -37.72
CA GLY A 38 2.22 -10.38 -36.91
C GLY A 38 1.08 -10.07 -35.95
N GLN A 39 0.02 -10.88 -35.98
CA GLN A 39 -1.09 -10.70 -35.06
C GLN A 39 -0.54 -10.76 -33.63
N THR A 40 -0.96 -9.85 -32.76
CA THR A 40 -0.55 -9.79 -31.35
C THR A 40 -1.66 -10.27 -30.44
N VAL A 41 -1.29 -10.72 -29.25
CA VAL A 41 -2.19 -10.98 -28.11
C VAL A 41 -1.70 -10.11 -26.96
N ASP A 42 -2.49 -9.11 -26.61
CA ASP A 42 -2.19 -8.21 -25.49
C ASP A 42 -2.67 -8.83 -24.18
N VAL A 43 -1.76 -8.92 -23.20
CA VAL A 43 -2.03 -9.39 -21.84
C VAL A 43 -1.74 -8.25 -20.87
N SER A 44 -2.79 -7.70 -20.27
CA SER A 44 -2.68 -6.71 -19.20
C SER A 44 -2.49 -7.41 -17.85
N ILE A 45 -1.43 -7.02 -17.14
CA ILE A 45 -1.17 -7.42 -15.75
C ILE A 45 -1.19 -6.19 -14.85
N ILE A 46 -2.11 -6.16 -13.88
CA ILE A 46 -2.10 -5.15 -12.81
C ILE A 46 -1.53 -5.80 -11.55
N TYR A 47 -0.55 -5.14 -10.93
CA TYR A 47 0.23 -5.76 -9.88
C TYR A 47 0.60 -4.82 -8.73
N GLY A 48 0.75 -5.37 -7.51
CA GLY A 48 1.25 -4.62 -6.35
C GLY A 48 2.64 -4.04 -6.59
N SER A 49 2.79 -2.73 -6.41
CA SER A 49 3.97 -1.94 -6.80
C SER A 49 5.29 -2.41 -6.16
N GLU A 50 5.24 -3.18 -5.08
CA GLU A 50 6.40 -3.71 -4.37
C GLU A 50 7.38 -4.49 -5.25
N LYS A 51 6.89 -5.21 -6.25
CA LYS A 51 7.70 -6.05 -7.14
C LYS A 51 8.06 -5.36 -8.45
N GLN A 52 7.82 -4.05 -8.57
CA GLN A 52 8.05 -3.30 -9.81
C GLN A 52 9.49 -3.40 -10.32
N ALA A 53 10.46 -3.22 -9.42
CA ALA A 53 11.88 -3.29 -9.77
C ALA A 53 12.30 -4.66 -10.32
N TRP A 54 11.64 -5.73 -9.87
CA TRP A 54 11.87 -7.09 -10.38
C TRP A 54 11.08 -7.37 -11.67
N LEU A 55 9.81 -6.95 -11.75
CA LEU A 55 8.90 -7.34 -12.82
C LEU A 55 9.12 -6.55 -14.13
N GLU A 56 9.35 -5.25 -14.06
CA GLU A 56 9.46 -4.41 -15.28
C GLU A 56 10.61 -4.82 -16.21
N PRO A 57 11.84 -5.11 -15.72
CA PRO A 57 12.90 -5.62 -16.57
C PRO A 57 12.54 -6.95 -17.24
N LEU A 58 11.80 -7.82 -16.54
CA LEU A 58 11.39 -9.13 -17.06
C LEU A 58 10.28 -9.02 -18.11
N VAL A 59 9.32 -8.11 -17.92
CA VAL A 59 8.31 -7.77 -18.92
C VAL A 59 8.97 -7.27 -20.20
N LYS A 60 9.95 -6.37 -20.08
CA LYS A 60 10.71 -5.85 -21.22
C LYS A 60 11.41 -6.98 -21.98
N GLN A 61 12.14 -7.84 -21.27
CA GLN A 61 12.85 -8.99 -21.86
C GLN A 61 11.89 -9.96 -22.56
N PHE A 62 10.76 -10.28 -21.94
CA PHE A 62 9.76 -11.18 -22.51
C PHE A 62 9.16 -10.63 -23.80
N ASN A 63 8.83 -9.34 -23.83
CA ASN A 63 8.29 -8.66 -25.01
C ASN A 63 9.34 -8.56 -26.14
N GLU A 64 10.60 -8.28 -25.81
CA GLU A 64 11.71 -8.24 -26.78
C GLU A 64 12.00 -9.61 -27.40
N ALA A 65 11.78 -10.70 -26.65
CA ALA A 65 11.92 -12.07 -27.12
C ALA A 65 10.83 -12.51 -28.11
N LYS A 66 9.72 -11.75 -28.22
CA LYS A 66 8.60 -12.03 -29.14
C LYS A 66 8.06 -13.45 -29.03
N ASN A 67 7.89 -13.93 -27.80
CA ASN A 67 7.24 -15.20 -27.51
C ASN A 67 5.85 -15.26 -28.17
N THR A 68 5.45 -16.43 -28.67
CA THR A 68 4.19 -16.60 -29.39
C THR A 68 3.25 -17.59 -28.73
N THR A 69 1.95 -17.40 -28.93
CA THR A 69 0.92 -18.42 -28.64
C THR A 69 1.06 -19.62 -29.58
N ALA A 70 0.34 -20.71 -29.30
CA ALA A 70 0.25 -21.87 -30.17
C ALA A 70 -0.27 -21.54 -31.58
N GLU A 71 -1.10 -20.50 -31.70
CA GLU A 71 -1.59 -19.97 -32.99
C GLU A 71 -0.57 -19.06 -33.70
N GLY A 72 0.59 -18.83 -33.10
CA GLY A 72 1.68 -18.04 -33.68
C GLY A 72 1.53 -16.52 -33.52
N LYS A 73 0.62 -16.05 -32.66
CA LYS A 73 0.48 -14.62 -32.36
C LYS A 73 1.53 -14.19 -31.34
N VAL A 74 2.14 -13.02 -31.55
CA VAL A 74 3.15 -12.48 -30.63
C VAL A 74 2.47 -12.00 -29.36
N ILE A 75 2.95 -12.46 -28.21
CA ILE A 75 2.45 -12.06 -26.90
C ILE A 75 3.07 -10.71 -26.53
N VAL A 76 2.22 -9.77 -26.09
CA VAL A 76 2.65 -8.46 -25.60
C VAL A 76 2.11 -8.26 -24.20
N ILE A 77 3.01 -8.16 -23.22
CA ILE A 77 2.66 -7.93 -21.82
C ILE A 77 2.63 -6.42 -21.53
N GLN A 78 1.53 -5.95 -20.95
CA GLN A 78 1.38 -4.59 -20.44
C GLN A 78 1.25 -4.65 -18.92
N ALA A 79 2.28 -4.21 -18.21
CA ALA A 79 2.33 -4.27 -16.75
C ALA A 79 2.07 -2.91 -16.11
N ILE A 80 1.12 -2.86 -15.17
CA ILE A 80 0.66 -1.63 -14.51
C ILE A 80 0.82 -1.80 -12.98
N PRO A 81 1.72 -1.05 -12.33
CA PRO A 81 1.83 -1.05 -10.87
C PRO A 81 0.64 -0.29 -10.25
N MET A 82 -0.03 -0.90 -9.27
CA MET A 82 -1.19 -0.32 -8.58
C MET A 82 -1.36 -0.93 -7.18
N GLY A 83 -1.98 -0.18 -6.25
CA GLY A 83 -2.26 -0.68 -4.91
C GLY A 83 -3.24 -1.86 -4.93
N SER A 84 -3.01 -2.88 -4.11
CA SER A 84 -3.82 -4.12 -4.16
C SER A 84 -5.31 -3.91 -3.87
N ILE A 85 -5.63 -2.97 -2.97
CA ILE A 85 -7.01 -2.61 -2.62
C ILE A 85 -7.67 -1.80 -3.74
N GLU A 86 -6.93 -0.86 -4.33
CA GLU A 86 -7.42 -0.07 -5.47
C GLU A 86 -7.72 -0.99 -6.66
N THR A 87 -6.83 -1.94 -6.95
CA THR A 87 -7.05 -2.90 -8.03
C THR A 87 -8.21 -3.84 -7.75
N GLU A 88 -8.36 -4.34 -6.52
CA GLU A 88 -9.48 -5.21 -6.14
C GLU A 88 -10.83 -4.50 -6.37
N ARG A 89 -10.96 -3.25 -5.89
CA ARG A 89 -12.17 -2.45 -6.09
C ARG A 89 -12.44 -2.20 -7.57
N GLY A 90 -11.41 -1.79 -8.32
CA GLY A 90 -11.55 -1.49 -9.74
C GLY A 90 -11.91 -2.70 -10.59
N ILE A 91 -11.45 -3.90 -10.22
CA ILE A 91 -11.88 -5.14 -10.89
C ILE A 91 -13.36 -5.41 -10.59
N ASN A 92 -13.78 -5.27 -9.34
CA ASN A 92 -15.14 -5.58 -8.91
C ASN A 92 -16.19 -4.56 -9.37
N ASP A 93 -15.83 -3.28 -9.52
CA ASP A 93 -16.71 -2.25 -10.09
C ASP A 93 -16.66 -2.18 -11.62
N GLY A 94 -15.74 -2.92 -12.26
CA GLY A 94 -15.58 -3.01 -13.70
C GLY A 94 -14.78 -1.88 -14.35
N SER A 95 -14.22 -0.93 -13.57
CA SER A 95 -13.34 0.12 -14.08
C SER A 95 -11.97 -0.40 -14.52
N LEU A 96 -11.56 -1.57 -14.02
CA LEU A 96 -10.34 -2.28 -14.41
C LEU A 96 -10.69 -3.68 -14.93
N GLN A 97 -10.14 -4.04 -16.09
CA GLN A 97 -10.37 -5.34 -16.74
C GLN A 97 -9.04 -6.00 -17.13
N PRO A 98 -8.15 -6.32 -16.17
CA PRO A 98 -6.89 -6.97 -16.49
C PRO A 98 -7.10 -8.44 -16.90
N VAL A 99 -6.16 -8.99 -17.66
CA VAL A 99 -6.07 -10.44 -17.86
C VAL A 99 -5.52 -11.11 -16.61
N VAL A 100 -4.53 -10.47 -15.99
CA VAL A 100 -3.84 -10.97 -14.79
C VAL A 100 -3.90 -9.94 -13.68
N TRP A 101 -4.27 -10.39 -12.50
CA TRP A 101 -4.12 -9.63 -11.27
C TRP A 101 -3.03 -10.27 -10.40
N SER A 102 -2.07 -9.46 -9.93
CA SER A 102 -1.05 -9.93 -9.00
C SER A 102 -0.93 -8.99 -7.79
N PRO A 103 -1.83 -9.13 -6.79
CA PRO A 103 -1.80 -8.30 -5.59
C PRO A 103 -0.52 -8.53 -4.76
N ALA A 104 -0.35 -7.79 -3.68
CA ALA A 104 0.79 -7.96 -2.77
C ALA A 104 0.73 -9.28 -2.00
N SER A 105 -0.47 -9.73 -1.63
CA SER A 105 -0.66 -10.93 -0.82
C SER A 105 -1.94 -11.69 -1.19
N SER A 106 -1.96 -12.99 -0.91
CA SER A 106 -3.18 -13.80 -1.00
C SER A 106 -4.30 -13.36 -0.06
N VAL A 107 -4.04 -12.49 0.92
CA VAL A 107 -5.08 -11.93 1.82
C VAL A 107 -6.23 -11.25 1.08
N TYR A 108 -5.98 -10.74 -0.13
CA TYR A 108 -6.99 -10.07 -0.95
C TYR A 108 -7.88 -11.02 -1.74
N LEU A 109 -7.46 -12.29 -1.91
CA LEU A 109 -8.17 -13.21 -2.80
C LEU A 109 -9.57 -13.59 -2.28
N PRO A 110 -9.76 -13.93 -0.98
CA PRO A 110 -11.10 -14.21 -0.47
C PRO A 110 -12.05 -13.03 -0.62
N VAL A 111 -11.56 -11.80 -0.36
CA VAL A 111 -12.35 -10.57 -0.47
C VAL A 111 -12.76 -10.32 -1.92
N ALA A 112 -11.83 -10.42 -2.86
CA ALA A 112 -12.11 -10.21 -4.28
C ALA A 112 -13.13 -11.20 -4.83
N ASN A 113 -13.00 -12.49 -4.52
CA ASN A 113 -13.97 -13.52 -4.93
C ASN A 113 -15.33 -13.31 -4.26
N SER A 114 -15.36 -12.92 -2.98
CA SER A 114 -16.62 -12.63 -2.27
C SER A 114 -17.36 -11.45 -2.90
N ASN A 115 -16.66 -10.34 -3.15
CA ASN A 115 -17.22 -9.16 -3.79
C ASN A 115 -17.71 -9.44 -5.21
N TRP A 116 -16.95 -10.23 -5.98
CA TRP A 116 -17.32 -10.61 -7.34
C TRP A 116 -18.64 -11.40 -7.38
N LYS A 117 -18.83 -12.32 -6.42
CA LYS A 117 -20.04 -13.13 -6.29
C LYS A 117 -21.31 -12.34 -5.94
N LEU A 118 -21.18 -11.08 -5.52
CA LEU A 118 -22.35 -10.22 -5.31
C LEU A 118 -23.07 -9.91 -6.62
N THR A 119 -22.37 -9.92 -7.75
CA THR A 119 -22.91 -9.57 -9.07
C THR A 119 -22.72 -10.64 -10.15
N HIS A 120 -21.96 -11.70 -9.88
CA HIS A 120 -21.65 -12.78 -10.81
C HIS A 120 -21.92 -14.17 -10.22
N SER A 121 -22.24 -15.15 -11.07
CA SER A 121 -22.51 -16.54 -10.64
C SER A 121 -21.26 -17.39 -10.43
N ASP A 122 -20.18 -17.07 -11.15
CA ASP A 122 -18.91 -17.80 -11.10
C ASP A 122 -17.89 -17.06 -10.23
N ASP A 123 -16.87 -17.77 -9.74
CA ASP A 123 -15.72 -17.14 -9.07
C ASP A 123 -14.88 -16.30 -10.05
N LEU A 124 -14.33 -15.18 -9.56
CA LEU A 124 -13.43 -14.32 -10.33
C LEU A 124 -12.16 -15.08 -10.74
N PHE A 125 -11.74 -16.04 -9.94
CA PHE A 125 -10.67 -17.00 -10.22
C PHE A 125 -10.87 -18.26 -9.38
N SER A 126 -10.33 -19.38 -9.83
CA SER A 126 -10.45 -20.67 -9.16
C SER A 126 -9.09 -21.36 -9.00
N GLY A 127 -9.05 -22.33 -8.07
CA GLY A 127 -7.84 -23.10 -7.79
C GLY A 127 -6.77 -22.34 -6.99
N ASN A 128 -5.65 -23.02 -6.78
CA ASN A 128 -4.49 -22.42 -6.11
C ASN A 128 -3.74 -21.53 -7.10
N GLN A 129 -3.41 -20.33 -6.66
CA GLN A 129 -2.65 -19.37 -7.43
C GLN A 129 -1.16 -19.64 -7.24
N SER A 130 -0.35 -19.41 -8.27
CA SER A 130 1.11 -19.52 -8.17
C SER A 130 1.67 -18.26 -7.54
N ASP A 131 2.52 -18.42 -6.54
CA ASP A 131 3.28 -17.31 -5.96
C ASP A 131 4.44 -16.95 -6.89
N LEU A 132 4.68 -15.65 -7.12
CA LEU A 132 5.77 -15.20 -8.00
C LEU A 132 7.08 -15.06 -7.24
N VAL A 133 7.00 -14.41 -6.09
CA VAL A 133 8.10 -14.07 -5.19
C VAL A 133 7.54 -13.90 -3.79
N LEU A 134 8.34 -14.16 -2.77
CA LEU A 134 7.91 -14.18 -1.37
C LEU A 134 8.70 -13.15 -0.56
N SER A 135 8.00 -12.41 0.30
CA SER A 135 8.61 -11.54 1.31
C SER A 135 7.76 -11.64 2.59
N PRO A 136 8.27 -12.19 3.71
CA PRO A 136 7.56 -12.17 4.98
C PRO A 136 7.20 -10.73 5.35
N VAL A 137 6.00 -10.54 5.91
CA VAL A 137 5.68 -9.31 6.63
C VAL A 137 6.35 -9.38 8.00
N VAL A 138 7.15 -8.38 8.35
CA VAL A 138 8.01 -8.39 9.53
C VAL A 138 7.86 -7.09 10.31
N ILE A 139 8.19 -7.13 11.59
CA ILE A 139 8.41 -5.91 12.36
C ILE A 139 9.87 -5.50 12.16
N ALA A 140 10.12 -4.52 11.30
CA ALA A 140 11.44 -3.92 11.16
C ALA A 140 11.75 -3.11 12.42
N MET A 141 12.86 -3.42 13.07
CA MET A 141 13.29 -2.76 14.31
C MET A 141 14.78 -2.47 14.27
N TRP A 142 15.20 -1.31 14.76
CA TRP A 142 16.62 -0.98 14.85
C TRP A 142 17.33 -2.01 15.74
N ARG A 143 18.46 -2.55 15.28
CA ARG A 143 19.16 -3.66 15.94
C ARG A 143 19.43 -3.42 17.43
N PRO A 144 19.90 -2.23 17.88
CA PRO A 144 20.09 -1.97 19.30
C PRO A 144 18.80 -2.05 20.12
N MET A 145 17.67 -1.59 19.55
CA MET A 145 16.35 -1.66 20.18
C MET A 145 15.84 -3.09 20.26
N ALA A 146 16.02 -3.89 19.20
CA ALA A 146 15.68 -5.31 19.21
C ALA A 146 16.50 -6.08 20.27
N GLN A 147 17.79 -5.77 20.39
CA GLN A 147 18.68 -6.37 21.38
C GLN A 147 18.27 -6.02 22.81
N ALA A 148 17.82 -4.80 23.07
CA ALA A 148 17.29 -4.40 24.37
C ALA A 148 16.04 -5.22 24.76
N LEU A 149 15.29 -5.74 23.78
CA LEU A 149 14.15 -6.65 24.01
C LEU A 149 14.56 -8.13 24.12
N GLY A 150 15.84 -8.45 23.92
CA GLY A 150 16.39 -9.80 24.03
C GLY A 150 16.64 -10.51 22.69
N TRP A 151 16.49 -9.84 21.55
CA TRP A 151 16.84 -10.42 20.25
C TRP A 151 18.36 -10.63 20.12
N PRO A 152 18.85 -11.72 19.48
CA PRO A 152 18.09 -12.77 18.79
C PRO A 152 17.67 -13.95 19.68
N ASP A 153 18.10 -14.00 20.94
CA ASP A 153 17.90 -15.17 21.81
C ASP A 153 16.45 -15.31 22.30
N LYS A 154 15.69 -14.22 22.30
CA LYS A 154 14.27 -14.17 22.64
C LYS A 154 13.43 -13.96 21.37
N ASP A 155 12.43 -14.81 21.19
CA ASP A 155 11.38 -14.58 20.19
C ASP A 155 10.53 -13.37 20.61
N ILE A 156 10.60 -12.29 19.82
CA ILE A 156 9.79 -11.08 19.99
C ILE A 156 8.51 -11.23 19.18
N GLY A 157 7.38 -10.74 19.70
CA GLY A 157 6.11 -10.77 18.98
C GLY A 157 5.15 -9.64 19.34
N TRP A 158 3.93 -9.76 18.86
CA TRP A 158 2.87 -8.76 19.04
C TRP A 158 2.59 -8.46 20.51
N SER A 159 2.70 -9.47 21.39
CA SER A 159 2.56 -9.25 22.83
C SER A 159 3.67 -8.36 23.42
N ASP A 160 4.90 -8.44 22.92
CA ASP A 160 5.99 -7.54 23.34
C ASP A 160 5.74 -6.11 22.82
N ILE A 161 5.27 -5.98 21.58
CA ILE A 161 4.89 -4.69 20.98
C ILE A 161 3.75 -4.04 21.76
N ALA A 162 2.68 -4.78 22.07
CA ALA A 162 1.53 -4.28 22.84
C ALA A 162 1.96 -3.77 24.23
N ASN A 163 2.85 -4.49 24.92
CA ASN A 163 3.37 -4.08 26.23
C ASN A 163 4.20 -2.79 26.15
N LEU A 164 5.06 -2.67 25.14
CA LEU A 164 5.85 -1.45 24.90
C LEU A 164 4.97 -0.26 24.50
N ALA A 165 3.96 -0.52 23.67
CA ALA A 165 3.01 0.45 23.14
C ALA A 165 2.25 1.20 24.25
N ILE A 166 1.90 0.50 25.32
CA ILE A 166 1.17 1.08 26.47
C ILE A 166 2.09 1.52 27.62
N SER A 167 3.40 1.32 27.52
CA SER A 167 4.35 1.60 28.60
C SER A 167 4.55 3.10 28.82
N GLU A 168 4.29 3.57 30.04
CA GLU A 168 4.64 4.94 30.45
C GLU A 168 6.14 5.16 30.61
N GLU A 169 6.92 4.11 30.84
CA GLU A 169 8.38 4.23 30.94
C GLU A 169 9.06 4.19 29.57
N GLY A 170 8.39 3.61 28.56
CA GLY A 170 8.94 3.42 27.22
C GLY A 170 10.26 2.66 27.27
N TRP A 171 11.27 3.17 26.57
CA TRP A 171 12.61 2.56 26.54
C TRP A 171 13.38 2.70 27.86
N SER A 172 12.93 3.53 28.80
CA SER A 172 13.54 3.61 30.14
C SER A 172 13.40 2.31 30.93
N ALA A 173 12.31 1.54 30.73
CA ALA A 173 12.12 0.23 31.33
C ALA A 173 13.18 -0.80 30.89
N TYR A 174 13.87 -0.51 29.79
CA TYR A 174 14.92 -1.32 29.20
C TYR A 174 16.31 -0.68 29.33
N GLY A 175 16.46 0.33 30.21
CA GLY A 175 17.74 0.99 30.46
C GLY A 175 18.17 2.01 29.41
N HIS A 176 17.27 2.39 28.49
CA HIS A 176 17.54 3.30 27.37
C HIS A 176 16.63 4.54 27.37
N PRO A 177 16.68 5.39 28.42
CA PRO A 177 15.84 6.59 28.48
C PRO A 177 16.10 7.57 27.32
N GLU A 178 17.28 7.53 26.70
CA GLU A 178 17.66 8.36 25.56
C GLU A 178 16.83 8.10 24.29
N TRP A 179 16.21 6.92 24.17
CA TRP A 179 15.31 6.59 23.06
C TRP A 179 13.87 7.08 23.31
N GLY A 180 13.54 7.49 24.53
CA GLY A 180 12.24 8.04 24.91
C GLY A 180 11.11 7.00 24.88
N LYS A 181 9.92 7.44 24.47
CA LYS A 181 8.74 6.56 24.33
C LYS A 181 8.92 5.61 23.15
N PHE A 182 8.33 4.42 23.26
CA PHE A 182 8.23 3.51 22.12
C PHE A 182 7.35 4.13 21.03
N LYS A 183 7.84 4.08 19.79
CA LYS A 183 7.17 4.63 18.61
C LYS A 183 6.97 3.53 17.58
N PHE A 184 5.75 3.05 17.45
CA PHE A 184 5.40 1.99 16.51
C PHE A 184 4.57 2.52 15.35
N GLY A 185 4.57 1.80 14.24
CA GLY A 185 3.74 2.15 13.12
C GLY A 185 3.56 1.02 12.11
N HIS A 186 2.39 0.97 11.50
CA HIS A 186 2.15 0.24 10.27
C HIS A 186 1.40 1.16 9.29
N THR A 187 1.21 0.70 8.06
CA THR A 187 0.45 1.45 7.07
C THR A 187 -1.04 1.37 7.33
N HIS A 188 -1.82 2.22 6.65
CA HIS A 188 -3.26 2.27 6.78
C HIS A 188 -3.88 0.95 6.23
N PRO A 189 -4.67 0.20 7.03
CA PRO A 189 -5.20 -1.09 6.61
C PRO A 189 -6.09 -1.04 5.36
N GLU A 190 -6.77 0.08 5.13
CA GLU A 190 -7.62 0.25 3.94
C GLU A 190 -6.89 0.74 2.69
N TYR A 191 -5.59 1.04 2.78
CA TYR A 191 -4.80 1.53 1.63
C TYR A 191 -3.60 0.65 1.28
N SER A 192 -3.08 -0.14 2.23
CA SER A 192 -1.83 -0.84 2.04
C SER A 192 -1.79 -2.24 2.67
N ASN A 193 -1.05 -3.13 2.02
CA ASN A 193 -0.96 -4.54 2.38
C ASN A 193 -0.29 -4.80 3.73
N SER A 194 0.79 -4.08 4.08
CA SER A 194 1.36 -4.24 5.43
C SER A 194 0.36 -3.86 6.52
N GLY A 195 -0.52 -2.89 6.29
CA GLY A 195 -1.54 -2.45 7.23
C GLY A 195 -2.62 -3.51 7.47
N ILE A 196 -3.25 -4.00 6.40
CA ILE A 196 -4.30 -5.04 6.55
C ILE A 196 -3.73 -6.31 7.17
N VAL A 197 -2.52 -6.71 6.77
CA VAL A 197 -1.85 -7.89 7.32
C VAL A 197 -1.49 -7.70 8.79
N SER A 198 -1.10 -6.49 9.21
CA SER A 198 -0.80 -6.17 10.61
C SER A 198 -2.02 -6.42 11.50
N ILE A 199 -3.16 -5.81 11.16
CA ILE A 199 -4.35 -5.88 12.02
C ILE A 199 -4.95 -7.29 12.07
N ILE A 200 -4.79 -8.09 11.00
CA ILE A 200 -5.17 -9.51 11.01
C ILE A 200 -4.21 -10.29 11.92
N ALA A 201 -2.91 -10.03 11.86
CA ALA A 201 -1.93 -10.69 12.73
C ALA A 201 -2.12 -10.32 14.20
N GLU A 202 -2.50 -9.07 14.50
CA GLU A 202 -2.87 -8.61 15.83
C GLU A 202 -4.13 -9.32 16.35
N ALA A 203 -5.16 -9.48 15.51
CA ALA A 203 -6.36 -10.23 15.87
C ALA A 203 -6.03 -11.71 16.18
N TYR A 204 -5.17 -12.35 15.39
CA TYR A 204 -4.65 -13.69 15.67
C TYR A 204 -3.89 -13.76 17.01
N ALA A 205 -3.01 -12.79 17.26
CA ALA A 205 -2.25 -12.70 18.50
C ALA A 205 -3.15 -12.52 19.73
N GLY A 206 -4.12 -11.61 19.67
CA GLY A 206 -5.12 -11.38 20.72
C GLY A 206 -5.99 -12.61 20.97
N ALA A 207 -6.42 -13.29 19.90
CA ALA A 207 -7.20 -14.52 19.98
C ALA A 207 -6.37 -15.74 20.39
N LYS A 208 -5.03 -15.60 20.42
CA LYS A 208 -4.06 -16.68 20.68
C LYS A 208 -4.24 -17.85 19.71
N LYS A 209 -4.48 -17.53 18.44
CA LYS A 209 -4.69 -18.48 17.35
C LYS A 209 -3.65 -18.27 16.26
N VAL A 210 -3.44 -19.33 15.48
CA VAL A 210 -2.65 -19.29 14.23
C VAL A 210 -3.46 -19.70 13.00
N ARG A 211 -4.62 -20.33 13.24
CA ARG A 211 -5.62 -20.74 12.24
C ARG A 211 -7.02 -20.62 12.84
N GLY A 212 -8.04 -20.57 11.99
CA GLY A 212 -9.44 -20.59 12.40
C GLY A 212 -9.84 -19.37 13.22
N LEU A 213 -9.37 -18.18 12.82
CA LEU A 213 -9.91 -16.92 13.33
C LEU A 213 -11.36 -16.77 12.84
N THR A 214 -12.26 -16.42 13.75
CA THR A 214 -13.70 -16.31 13.50
C THR A 214 -14.22 -14.94 13.92
N GLU A 215 -15.36 -14.53 13.40
CA GLU A 215 -16.03 -13.29 13.81
C GLU A 215 -16.32 -13.26 15.32
N ALA A 216 -16.61 -14.41 15.93
CA ALA A 216 -16.84 -14.51 17.38
C ALA A 216 -15.58 -14.17 18.20
N ASP A 217 -14.38 -14.48 17.69
CA ASP A 217 -13.14 -14.11 18.37
C ASP A 217 -12.96 -12.59 18.39
N LEU A 218 -13.35 -11.91 17.30
CA LEU A 218 -13.22 -10.45 17.15
C LEU A 218 -14.11 -9.68 18.15
N GLN A 219 -15.18 -10.32 18.64
CA GLN A 219 -16.07 -9.74 19.65
C GLN A 219 -15.58 -9.99 21.09
N SER A 220 -14.49 -10.74 21.28
CA SER A 220 -13.95 -10.99 22.61
C SER A 220 -13.25 -9.75 23.18
N GLN A 221 -13.45 -9.52 24.47
CA GLN A 221 -12.86 -8.37 25.16
C GLN A 221 -11.31 -8.44 25.10
N GLU A 222 -10.75 -9.65 25.16
CA GLU A 222 -9.31 -9.88 25.07
C GLU A 222 -8.73 -9.42 23.72
N VAL A 223 -9.40 -9.72 22.60
CA VAL A 223 -8.94 -9.27 21.27
C VAL A 223 -9.08 -7.76 21.13
N ILE A 224 -10.21 -7.20 21.55
CA ILE A 224 -10.47 -5.75 21.52
C ILE A 224 -9.40 -5.00 22.32
N GLU A 225 -9.10 -5.43 23.54
CA GLU A 225 -8.08 -4.81 24.40
C GLU A 225 -6.68 -4.94 23.81
N PHE A 226 -6.36 -6.10 23.24
CA PHE A 226 -5.06 -6.34 22.63
C PHE A 226 -4.81 -5.42 21.42
N MET A 227 -5.75 -5.39 20.47
CA MET A 227 -5.66 -4.50 19.31
C MET A 227 -5.65 -3.03 19.75
N THR A 228 -6.47 -2.65 20.73
CA THR A 228 -6.44 -1.29 21.32
C THR A 228 -5.07 -0.94 21.90
N ALA A 229 -4.39 -1.88 22.56
CA ALA A 229 -3.07 -1.65 23.14
C ALA A 229 -2.03 -1.34 22.05
N VAL A 230 -2.04 -2.09 20.95
CA VAL A 230 -1.12 -1.87 19.82
C VAL A 230 -1.46 -0.57 19.08
N GLU A 231 -2.71 -0.41 18.66
CA GLU A 231 -3.18 0.70 17.83
C GLU A 231 -3.03 2.07 18.50
N LYS A 232 -3.13 2.16 19.84
CA LYS A 232 -2.92 3.41 20.58
C LYS A 232 -1.51 3.98 20.45
N SER A 233 -0.52 3.13 20.16
CA SER A 233 0.87 3.56 19.97
C SER A 233 1.18 4.05 18.57
N ILE A 234 0.27 3.85 17.61
CA ILE A 234 0.47 4.25 16.23
C ILE A 234 0.44 5.77 16.14
N ILE A 235 1.57 6.34 15.72
CA ILE A 235 1.74 7.80 15.64
C ILE A 235 1.13 8.36 14.35
N HIS A 236 1.18 7.58 13.27
CA HIS A 236 0.58 7.89 11.98
C HIS A 236 0.57 6.63 11.10
N TYR A 237 -0.35 6.59 10.13
CA TYR A 237 -0.39 5.56 9.11
C TYR A 237 0.32 6.01 7.83
N GLY A 238 1.13 5.14 7.24
CA GLY A 238 1.59 5.29 5.86
C GLY A 238 0.52 4.83 4.85
N THR A 239 0.46 5.43 3.65
CA THR A 239 -0.48 4.99 2.59
C THR A 239 0.08 3.87 1.72
N SER A 240 1.38 3.58 1.83
CA SER A 240 2.09 2.53 1.09
C SER A 240 3.28 2.04 1.91
N THR A 241 3.54 0.73 1.90
CA THR A 241 4.59 0.10 2.71
C THR A 241 5.98 0.60 2.31
N GLY A 242 6.27 0.72 1.01
CA GLY A 242 7.58 1.21 0.53
C GLY A 242 7.86 2.62 1.03
N PHE A 243 6.97 3.57 0.73
CA PHE A 243 7.10 4.95 1.20
C PHE A 243 7.09 5.10 2.72
N PHE A 244 6.45 4.19 3.44
CA PHE A 244 6.49 4.17 4.89
C PHE A 244 7.84 3.69 5.42
N GLY A 245 8.40 2.64 4.83
CA GLY A 245 9.76 2.15 5.10
C GLY A 245 10.83 3.20 4.79
N ASP A 246 10.77 3.83 3.62
CA ASP A 246 11.69 4.92 3.23
C ASP A 246 11.70 6.03 4.28
N ARG A 247 10.53 6.48 4.73
CA ARG A 247 10.43 7.50 5.78
C ARG A 247 10.98 7.04 7.12
N MET A 248 10.77 5.78 7.51
CA MET A 248 11.38 5.22 8.72
C MET A 248 12.91 5.26 8.61
N PHE A 249 13.46 4.80 7.49
CA PHE A 249 14.90 4.70 7.30
C PHE A 249 15.56 6.06 7.12
N GLU A 250 14.98 6.99 6.39
CA GLU A 250 15.51 8.35 6.23
C GLU A 250 15.58 9.12 7.56
N ARG A 251 14.53 9.00 8.39
CA ARG A 251 14.42 9.76 9.65
C ARG A 251 15.03 9.07 10.86
N GLY A 252 15.37 7.78 10.71
CA GLY A 252 16.09 7.01 11.72
C GLY A 252 15.28 6.72 12.99
N PRO A 253 15.95 6.21 14.05
CA PRO A 253 15.31 5.72 15.28
C PRO A 253 14.55 6.76 16.08
N SER A 254 14.81 8.05 15.86
CA SER A 254 14.07 9.13 16.51
C SER A 254 12.62 9.24 16.00
N TYR A 255 12.34 8.76 14.79
CA TYR A 255 11.03 8.83 14.16
C TYR A 255 10.13 7.65 14.54
N LEU A 256 10.60 6.43 14.28
CA LEU A 256 9.95 5.18 14.65
C LEU A 256 10.98 4.24 15.28
N SER A 257 10.61 3.61 16.39
CA SER A 257 11.38 2.55 17.02
C SER A 257 11.26 1.24 16.23
N ALA A 258 10.06 0.97 15.71
CA ALA A 258 9.77 -0.18 14.88
C ALA A 258 8.60 0.08 13.92
N ALA A 259 8.54 -0.66 12.82
CA ALA A 259 7.45 -0.59 11.86
C ALA A 259 7.13 -1.95 11.25
N VAL A 260 5.88 -2.17 10.85
CA VAL A 260 5.53 -3.36 10.05
C VAL A 260 5.83 -3.08 8.58
N LEU A 261 6.76 -3.86 8.02
CA LEU A 261 7.27 -3.74 6.66
C LEU A 261 7.40 -5.13 6.02
N TYR A 262 7.87 -5.17 4.78
CA TYR A 262 8.29 -6.41 4.13
C TYR A 262 9.76 -6.70 4.41
N GLU A 263 10.12 -7.97 4.52
CA GLU A 263 11.51 -8.41 4.72
C GLU A 263 12.46 -7.83 3.66
N ASN A 264 12.06 -7.85 2.38
CA ASN A 264 12.88 -7.32 1.29
C ASN A 264 13.22 -5.83 1.45
N LEU A 265 12.40 -5.03 2.15
CA LEU A 265 12.72 -3.64 2.45
C LEU A 265 13.77 -3.50 3.56
N VAL A 266 13.82 -4.44 4.51
CA VAL A 266 14.91 -4.52 5.49
C VAL A 266 16.22 -4.86 4.77
N VAL A 267 16.18 -5.80 3.83
CA VAL A 267 17.32 -6.19 3.01
C VAL A 267 17.84 -5.03 2.16
N ASP A 268 16.95 -4.30 1.48
CA ASP A 268 17.31 -3.12 0.67
C ASP A 268 17.98 -2.04 1.54
N GLN A 269 17.40 -1.75 2.71
CA GLN A 269 17.97 -0.78 3.65
C GLN A 269 19.36 -1.21 4.17
N GLU A 270 19.52 -2.47 4.55
CA GLU A 270 20.83 -2.95 5.02
C GLU A 270 21.85 -3.02 3.87
N SER A 271 21.43 -3.29 2.64
CA SER A 271 22.28 -3.23 1.45
C SER A 271 22.83 -1.81 1.25
N LYS A 272 21.95 -0.79 1.32
CA LYS A 272 22.34 0.64 1.29
C LYS A 272 23.29 0.99 2.44
N ARG A 273 23.06 0.46 3.64
CA ARG A 273 23.96 0.69 4.79
C ARG A 273 25.33 0.05 4.59
N ILE A 274 25.39 -1.16 4.05
CA ILE A 274 26.63 -1.91 3.80
C ILE A 274 27.44 -1.27 2.66
N SER A 275 26.77 -0.78 1.60
CA SER A 275 27.43 -0.08 0.49
C SER A 275 27.91 1.34 0.87
N GLY A 276 27.41 1.89 1.98
CA GLY A 276 27.72 3.25 2.45
C GLY A 276 26.79 4.33 1.91
N GLU A 277 25.72 3.96 1.20
CA GLU A 277 24.65 4.85 0.74
C GLU A 277 23.75 5.34 1.89
N SER A 278 23.61 4.54 2.95
CA SER A 278 22.89 4.90 4.18
C SER A 278 23.83 4.95 5.38
N SER A 279 23.70 6.00 6.20
CA SER A 279 24.45 6.17 7.46
C SER A 279 23.66 5.78 8.71
N GLN A 280 22.47 5.20 8.54
CA GLN A 280 21.63 4.77 9.65
C GLN A 280 22.25 3.61 10.42
N ILE A 281 21.84 3.46 11.67
CA ILE A 281 22.16 2.27 12.47
C ILE A 281 21.52 1.01 11.84
N PRO A 282 22.04 -0.19 12.10
CA PRO A 282 21.50 -1.41 11.51
C PRO A 282 20.03 -1.65 11.89
N VAL A 283 19.24 -2.17 10.96
CA VAL A 283 17.87 -2.65 11.18
C VAL A 283 17.82 -4.18 11.06
N VAL A 284 16.87 -4.82 11.74
CA VAL A 284 16.62 -6.26 11.67
C VAL A 284 15.14 -6.55 11.44
N ALA A 285 14.86 -7.66 10.77
CA ALA A 285 13.53 -8.23 10.61
C ALA A 285 13.18 -9.06 11.85
N ILE A 286 12.16 -8.63 12.59
CA ILE A 286 11.55 -9.43 13.65
C ILE A 286 10.34 -10.17 13.06
N TYR A 287 10.36 -11.49 13.17
CA TYR A 287 9.27 -12.37 12.79
C TYR A 287 8.45 -12.66 14.05
N PRO A 288 7.22 -12.13 14.17
CA PRO A 288 6.44 -12.25 15.39
C PRO A 288 6.26 -13.71 15.81
N LYS A 289 6.49 -14.00 17.10
CA LYS A 289 6.36 -15.36 17.65
C LYS A 289 4.95 -15.95 17.53
N GLU A 290 3.92 -15.11 17.47
CA GLU A 290 2.54 -15.50 17.20
C GLU A 290 2.31 -15.91 15.74
N GLY A 291 3.21 -15.53 14.83
CA GLY A 291 3.17 -15.83 13.40
C GLY A 291 3.07 -14.60 12.51
N THR A 292 3.25 -14.80 11.21
CA THR A 292 3.10 -13.75 10.19
C THR A 292 2.54 -14.30 8.87
N PHE A 293 2.36 -13.42 7.89
CA PHE A 293 1.94 -13.73 6.53
C PHE A 293 3.07 -13.49 5.53
N TRP A 294 2.93 -14.15 4.38
CA TRP A 294 3.71 -13.80 3.20
C TRP A 294 3.05 -12.64 2.45
N SER A 295 3.87 -11.68 2.01
CA SER A 295 3.64 -10.96 0.77
C SER A 295 4.12 -11.87 -0.36
N ASN A 296 3.24 -12.76 -0.81
CA ASN A 296 3.55 -13.85 -1.75
C ASN A 296 3.27 -13.54 -3.22
N HIS A 297 2.74 -12.35 -3.50
CA HIS A 297 2.51 -11.86 -4.86
C HIS A 297 1.87 -12.89 -5.80
N PRO A 298 0.68 -13.42 -5.46
CA PRO A 298 0.06 -14.47 -6.26
C PRO A 298 -0.17 -13.98 -7.70
N TYR A 299 -0.02 -14.85 -8.68
CA TYR A 299 -0.31 -14.58 -10.09
C TYR A 299 -1.69 -15.16 -10.44
N VAL A 300 -2.67 -14.29 -10.60
CA VAL A 300 -4.07 -14.67 -10.75
C VAL A 300 -4.54 -14.36 -12.16
N ILE A 301 -4.79 -15.41 -12.95
CA ILE A 301 -5.43 -15.25 -14.27
C ILE A 301 -6.94 -15.18 -14.04
N LEU A 302 -7.56 -14.07 -14.46
CA LEU A 302 -8.97 -13.85 -14.16
C LEU A 302 -9.88 -14.76 -15.01
N ASN A 303 -10.90 -15.31 -14.36
CA ASN A 303 -12.01 -16.00 -14.98
C ASN A 303 -13.16 -15.01 -15.25
N ALA A 304 -12.90 -14.05 -16.12
CA ALA A 304 -13.84 -12.98 -16.42
C ALA A 304 -14.24 -12.95 -17.91
N PRO A 305 -15.42 -12.40 -18.28
CA PRO A 305 -15.92 -12.40 -19.66
C PRO A 305 -15.01 -11.68 -20.68
N TRP A 306 -14.18 -10.74 -20.22
CA TRP A 306 -13.23 -10.02 -21.06
C TRP A 306 -11.93 -10.79 -21.32
N VAL A 307 -11.70 -11.92 -20.63
CA VAL A 307 -10.47 -12.70 -20.77
C VAL A 307 -10.68 -13.85 -21.75
N SER A 308 -10.13 -13.71 -22.96
CA SER A 308 -10.19 -14.75 -23.99
C SER A 308 -9.33 -15.98 -23.66
N ALA A 309 -9.64 -17.13 -24.26
CA ALA A 309 -8.86 -18.36 -24.09
C ALA A 309 -7.38 -18.16 -24.51
N GLU A 310 -7.14 -17.43 -25.58
CA GLU A 310 -5.79 -17.13 -26.07
C GLU A 310 -5.02 -16.19 -25.13
N GLN A 311 -5.68 -15.23 -24.49
CA GLN A 311 -5.07 -14.42 -23.43
C GLN A 311 -4.74 -15.24 -22.18
N LYS A 312 -5.57 -16.23 -21.82
CA LYS A 312 -5.26 -17.17 -20.72
C LYS A 312 -4.01 -17.99 -21.04
N GLU A 313 -3.91 -18.51 -22.26
CA GLU A 313 -2.70 -19.21 -22.74
C GLU A 313 -1.46 -18.31 -22.67
N ALA A 314 -1.55 -17.10 -23.21
CA ALA A 314 -0.46 -16.13 -23.19
C ALA A 314 -0.03 -15.75 -21.76
N ALA A 315 -0.99 -15.59 -20.85
CA ALA A 315 -0.74 -15.32 -19.44
C ALA A 315 -0.10 -16.51 -18.72
N GLU A 316 -0.43 -17.76 -19.07
CA GLU A 316 0.23 -18.97 -18.55
C GLU A 316 1.68 -19.10 -19.04
N LEU A 317 1.94 -18.78 -20.30
CA LEU A 317 3.31 -18.73 -20.86
C LEU A 317 4.16 -17.68 -20.15
N PHE A 318 3.60 -16.50 -19.89
CA PHE A 318 4.30 -15.45 -19.14
C PHE A 318 4.53 -15.84 -17.67
N LYS A 319 3.55 -16.47 -17.01
CA LYS A 319 3.71 -17.00 -15.65
C LYS A 319 4.86 -18.01 -15.58
N THR A 320 4.91 -18.94 -16.54
CA THR A 320 5.98 -19.94 -16.63
C THR A 320 7.34 -19.27 -16.76
N TYR A 321 7.47 -18.29 -17.65
CA TYR A 321 8.70 -17.50 -17.79
C TYR A 321 9.11 -16.78 -16.49
N LEU A 322 8.18 -16.18 -15.75
CA LEU A 322 8.50 -15.52 -14.47
C LEU A 322 8.99 -16.49 -13.38
N LEU A 323 8.55 -17.74 -13.46
CA LEU A 323 8.93 -18.80 -12.52
C LEU A 323 10.19 -19.57 -12.95
N ASP A 324 10.73 -19.30 -14.13
CA ASP A 324 11.99 -19.90 -14.57
C ASP A 324 13.15 -19.45 -13.69
N LYS A 325 14.14 -20.35 -13.55
CA LYS A 325 15.27 -20.18 -12.64
C LYS A 325 16.03 -18.85 -12.80
N PRO A 326 16.32 -18.32 -14.00
CA PRO A 326 17.00 -17.02 -14.15
C PRO A 326 16.20 -15.86 -13.53
N GLN A 327 14.88 -15.82 -13.75
CA GLN A 327 13.98 -14.80 -13.22
C GLN A 327 13.88 -14.87 -11.69
N GLN A 328 13.84 -16.10 -11.18
CA GLN A 328 13.81 -16.37 -9.74
C GLN A 328 15.15 -16.06 -9.05
N LEU A 329 16.30 -16.26 -9.73
CA LEU A 329 17.60 -15.82 -9.21
C LEU A 329 17.70 -14.29 -9.16
N LEU A 330 17.16 -13.58 -10.15
CA LEU A 330 17.10 -12.12 -10.13
C LEU A 330 16.28 -11.58 -8.95
N ALA A 331 15.26 -12.31 -8.49
CA ALA A 331 14.46 -11.91 -7.33
C ALA A 331 15.29 -11.74 -6.05
N LEU A 332 16.35 -12.56 -5.87
CA LEU A 332 17.26 -12.48 -4.74
C LEU A 332 17.96 -11.13 -4.64
N GLU A 333 18.32 -10.53 -5.79
CA GLU A 333 19.01 -9.22 -5.85
C GLU A 333 18.15 -8.10 -5.25
N TYR A 334 16.83 -8.26 -5.27
CA TYR A 334 15.85 -7.34 -4.70
C TYR A 334 15.39 -7.73 -3.29
N GLY A 335 16.06 -8.70 -2.65
CA GLY A 335 15.73 -9.19 -1.32
C GLY A 335 14.45 -10.02 -1.26
N PHE A 336 13.90 -10.46 -2.38
CA PHE A 336 12.79 -11.40 -2.39
C PHE A 336 13.29 -12.83 -2.25
N ARG A 337 12.53 -13.65 -1.53
CA ARG A 337 12.69 -15.10 -1.55
C ARG A 337 12.03 -15.68 -2.81
N PRO A 338 12.71 -16.55 -3.57
CA PRO A 338 12.12 -17.19 -4.74
C PRO A 338 10.91 -18.07 -4.39
N ALA A 339 10.00 -18.21 -5.33
CA ALA A 339 8.89 -19.17 -5.24
C ALA A 339 9.37 -20.62 -5.42
N ASP A 340 10.50 -20.84 -6.10
CA ASP A 340 11.15 -22.15 -6.20
C ASP A 340 12.00 -22.41 -4.94
N PRO A 341 11.59 -23.34 -4.05
CA PRO A 341 12.30 -23.62 -2.80
C PRO A 341 13.65 -24.33 -3.02
N SER A 342 13.94 -24.80 -4.23
CA SER A 342 15.23 -25.41 -4.57
C SER A 342 16.35 -24.39 -4.76
N ILE A 343 16.01 -23.11 -4.93
CA ILE A 343 16.98 -22.03 -5.06
C ILE A 343 17.52 -21.67 -3.66
N PRO A 344 18.84 -21.80 -3.42
CA PRO A 344 19.42 -21.45 -2.13
C PRO A 344 19.25 -19.96 -1.83
N LEU A 345 18.81 -19.65 -0.60
CA LEU A 345 18.80 -18.29 -0.10
C LEU A 345 20.24 -17.89 0.26
N ILE A 346 20.77 -16.93 -0.48
CA ILE A 346 22.12 -16.38 -0.35
C ILE A 346 22.03 -14.87 -0.18
N SER A 347 23.17 -14.22 0.08
CA SER A 347 23.25 -12.76 0.12
C SER A 347 22.54 -12.11 -1.09
N PRO A 348 21.68 -11.11 -0.86
CA PRO A 348 21.52 -10.33 0.36
C PRO A 348 20.49 -10.89 1.37
N LEU A 349 20.03 -12.14 1.23
CA LEU A 349 19.19 -12.82 2.23
C LEU A 349 20.05 -13.54 3.27
N ASP A 350 20.56 -12.78 4.23
CA ASP A 350 21.40 -13.30 5.32
C ASP A 350 21.33 -12.42 6.59
N THR A 351 21.96 -12.89 7.66
CA THR A 351 22.00 -12.17 8.94
C THR A 351 22.76 -10.85 8.88
N GLN A 352 23.66 -10.66 7.90
CA GLN A 352 24.36 -9.39 7.72
C GLN A 352 23.39 -8.30 7.24
N HIS A 353 22.41 -8.67 6.43
CA HIS A 353 21.30 -7.84 5.95
C HIS A 353 20.08 -7.85 6.89
N GLY A 354 20.26 -8.33 8.12
CA GLY A 354 19.24 -8.23 9.18
C GLY A 354 18.09 -9.23 9.05
N VAL A 355 18.22 -10.28 8.23
CA VAL A 355 17.17 -11.28 8.01
C VAL A 355 17.59 -12.68 8.47
N ASP A 356 16.61 -13.50 8.83
CA ASP A 356 16.80 -14.91 9.19
C ASP A 356 16.06 -15.81 8.17
N ILE A 357 16.84 -16.50 7.35
CA ILE A 357 16.31 -17.36 6.29
C ILE A 357 15.56 -18.60 6.82
N SER A 358 15.72 -18.94 8.10
CA SER A 358 14.96 -20.03 8.76
C SER A 358 13.58 -19.60 9.25
N GLN A 359 13.31 -18.29 9.25
CA GLN A 359 12.03 -17.70 9.61
C GLN A 359 11.19 -17.39 8.36
N PRO A 360 9.88 -17.12 8.49
CA PRO A 360 9.06 -17.33 9.68
C PRO A 360 8.80 -18.82 9.95
N LYS A 361 8.82 -19.22 11.23
CA LYS A 361 8.46 -20.59 11.66
C LYS A 361 6.95 -20.85 11.66
N THR A 362 6.15 -19.79 11.77
CA THR A 362 4.69 -19.85 11.86
C THR A 362 4.07 -18.94 10.81
N ILE A 363 3.33 -19.55 9.87
CA ILE A 363 2.51 -18.84 8.88
C ILE A 363 1.06 -18.86 9.32
N LEU A 364 0.48 -17.67 9.45
CA LEU A 364 -0.92 -17.47 9.79
C LEU A 364 -1.83 -17.86 8.63
N GLU A 365 -3.00 -18.42 8.94
CA GLU A 365 -4.02 -18.71 7.93
C GLU A 365 -4.66 -17.43 7.42
N VAL A 366 -4.79 -17.31 6.09
CA VAL A 366 -5.60 -16.25 5.47
C VAL A 366 -7.07 -16.49 5.82
N PRO A 367 -7.73 -15.59 6.59
CA PRO A 367 -9.13 -15.76 6.95
C PRO A 367 -10.06 -15.62 5.73
N ASN A 368 -11.33 -15.97 5.90
CA ASN A 368 -12.35 -15.69 4.90
C ASN A 368 -12.67 -14.18 4.83
N ALA A 369 -13.43 -13.79 3.81
CA ALA A 369 -13.76 -12.39 3.56
C ALA A 369 -14.51 -11.71 4.73
N ASP A 370 -15.44 -12.43 5.38
CA ASP A 370 -16.25 -11.88 6.48
C ASP A 370 -15.37 -11.58 7.71
N VAL A 371 -14.44 -12.47 8.04
CA VAL A 371 -13.47 -12.25 9.13
C VAL A 371 -12.52 -11.10 8.79
N ILE A 372 -12.03 -11.00 7.54
CA ILE A 372 -11.18 -9.86 7.12
C ILE A 372 -11.95 -8.55 7.25
N SER A 373 -13.22 -8.52 6.83
CA SER A 373 -14.10 -7.35 6.99
C SER A 373 -14.30 -7.00 8.46
N GLY A 374 -14.58 -8.00 9.31
CA GLY A 374 -14.76 -7.80 10.75
C GLY A 374 -13.50 -7.29 11.44
N VAL A 375 -12.30 -7.72 11.00
CA VAL A 375 -11.03 -7.21 11.53
C VAL A 375 -10.85 -5.72 11.17
N LEU A 376 -11.23 -5.30 9.96
CA LEU A 376 -11.23 -3.89 9.55
C LEU A 376 -12.22 -3.06 10.37
N ASP A 377 -13.42 -3.59 10.63
CA ASP A 377 -14.41 -2.94 11.50
C ASP A 377 -13.86 -2.78 12.93
N LEU A 378 -13.28 -3.83 13.49
CA LEU A 378 -12.67 -3.78 14.81
C LEU A 378 -11.52 -2.78 14.86
N TRP A 379 -10.66 -2.76 13.84
CA TRP A 379 -9.58 -1.77 13.74
C TRP A 379 -10.11 -0.33 13.77
N ARG A 380 -11.21 -0.01 13.07
CA ARG A 380 -11.85 1.32 13.12
C ARG A 380 -12.33 1.69 14.53
N GLU A 381 -12.70 0.70 15.34
CA GLU A 381 -13.11 0.90 16.73
C GLU A 381 -11.92 1.06 17.68
N THR A 382 -10.82 0.34 17.45
CA THR A 382 -9.64 0.32 18.33
C THR A 382 -8.60 1.38 18.01
N LYS A 383 -8.58 1.90 16.77
CA LYS A 383 -7.62 2.94 16.36
C LYS A 383 -7.75 4.20 17.22
N LYS A 384 -6.64 4.90 17.38
CA LYS A 384 -6.62 6.17 18.11
C LYS A 384 -7.47 7.22 17.37
N PRO A 385 -8.49 7.83 18.01
CA PRO A 385 -9.23 8.91 17.39
C PRO A 385 -8.34 10.12 17.09
N VAL A 386 -8.63 10.79 15.98
CA VAL A 386 -7.93 12.01 15.56
C VAL A 386 -8.68 13.23 16.09
N ASP A 387 -7.95 14.12 16.78
CA ASP A 387 -8.41 15.48 17.05
C ASP A 387 -7.93 16.39 15.90
N LEU A 388 -8.85 16.87 15.07
CA LEU A 388 -8.57 17.74 13.94
C LEU A 388 -9.12 19.16 14.18
N VAL A 389 -8.25 20.16 14.03
CA VAL A 389 -8.65 21.57 14.02
C VAL A 389 -8.31 22.17 12.65
N VAL A 390 -9.34 22.51 11.89
CA VAL A 390 -9.22 23.19 10.59
C VAL A 390 -9.42 24.68 10.80
N VAL A 391 -8.48 25.49 10.31
CA VAL A 391 -8.58 26.95 10.31
C VAL A 391 -8.66 27.42 8.86
N MET A 392 -9.79 27.99 8.46
CA MET A 392 -10.11 28.33 7.07
C MET A 392 -10.25 29.85 6.88
N ASP A 393 -9.49 30.38 5.92
CA ASP A 393 -9.61 31.77 5.48
C ASP A 393 -10.89 31.93 4.64
N ILE A 394 -11.75 32.87 5.03
CA ILE A 394 -12.95 33.26 4.29
C ILE A 394 -12.91 34.73 3.86
N SER A 395 -11.73 35.36 3.89
CA SER A 395 -11.50 36.73 3.47
C SER A 395 -11.82 36.94 1.99
N GLY A 396 -12.00 38.20 1.58
CA GLY A 396 -12.26 38.55 0.19
C GLY A 396 -11.19 38.06 -0.80
N SER A 397 -9.97 37.74 -0.32
CA SER A 397 -8.89 37.18 -1.15
C SER A 397 -9.15 35.74 -1.63
N MET A 398 -10.09 35.05 -0.97
CA MET A 398 -10.53 33.68 -1.25
C MET A 398 -11.71 33.62 -2.23
N ALA A 399 -12.23 34.76 -2.68
CA ALA A 399 -13.35 34.79 -3.62
C ALA A 399 -13.07 34.00 -4.92
N GLY A 400 -14.13 33.47 -5.53
CA GLY A 400 -14.07 32.67 -6.75
C GLY A 400 -13.63 31.23 -6.47
N ASP A 401 -12.83 30.65 -7.36
CA ASP A 401 -12.52 29.23 -7.34
C ASP A 401 -11.74 28.76 -6.10
N LYS A 402 -11.05 29.68 -5.41
CA LYS A 402 -10.28 29.35 -4.20
C LYS A 402 -11.17 28.86 -3.07
N ILE A 403 -12.23 29.59 -2.74
CA ILE A 403 -13.15 29.17 -1.66
C ILE A 403 -13.93 27.91 -2.06
N THR A 404 -14.30 27.78 -3.33
CA THR A 404 -14.95 26.56 -3.86
C THR A 404 -14.05 25.35 -3.71
N SER A 405 -12.77 25.48 -4.10
CA SER A 405 -11.78 24.40 -3.97
C SER A 405 -11.53 24.06 -2.50
N ALA A 406 -11.39 25.08 -1.64
CA ALA A 406 -11.19 24.88 -0.21
C ALA A 406 -12.37 24.14 0.46
N ARG A 407 -13.62 24.46 0.07
CA ARG A 407 -14.82 23.73 0.52
C ARG A 407 -14.82 22.29 0.03
N SER A 408 -14.55 22.06 -1.26
CA SER A 408 -14.47 20.71 -1.82
C SER A 408 -13.44 19.86 -1.07
N SER A 409 -12.23 20.37 -0.91
CA SER A 409 -11.17 19.69 -0.16
C SER A 409 -11.54 19.45 1.31
N LEU A 410 -12.25 20.37 1.96
CA LEU A 410 -12.72 20.16 3.33
C LEU A 410 -13.80 19.07 3.40
N MET A 411 -14.74 19.04 2.46
CA MET A 411 -15.75 17.96 2.38
C MET A 411 -15.09 16.61 2.16
N ASP A 412 -14.15 16.51 1.21
CA ASP A 412 -13.38 15.29 0.96
C ASP A 412 -12.62 14.86 2.22
N PHE A 413 -12.04 15.81 2.96
CA PHE A 413 -11.34 15.51 4.19
C PHE A 413 -12.27 15.02 5.30
N ILE A 414 -13.43 15.65 5.49
CA ILE A 414 -14.45 15.23 6.45
C ILE A 414 -14.93 13.81 6.13
N ASN A 415 -15.12 13.48 4.85
CA ASN A 415 -15.54 12.16 4.42
C ASN A 415 -14.50 11.07 4.69
N ASN A 416 -13.21 11.43 4.82
CA ASN A 416 -12.14 10.51 5.19
C ASN A 416 -11.93 10.35 6.71
N LEU A 417 -12.62 11.14 7.54
CA LEU A 417 -12.57 10.97 9.00
C LEU A 417 -13.54 9.88 9.46
N ASP A 418 -13.19 9.19 10.54
CA ASP A 418 -14.05 8.20 11.20
C ASP A 418 -15.03 8.85 12.18
N ASN A 419 -16.03 8.08 12.60
CA ASN A 419 -17.10 8.58 13.46
C ASN A 419 -16.61 9.00 14.87
N ASN A 420 -15.54 8.37 15.36
CA ASN A 420 -14.97 8.68 16.67
C ASN A 420 -13.95 9.84 16.60
N ASP A 421 -13.54 10.27 15.41
CA ASP A 421 -12.65 11.42 15.25
C ASP A 421 -13.37 12.71 15.70
N ARG A 422 -12.61 13.65 16.24
CA ARG A 422 -13.13 14.93 16.73
C ARG A 422 -12.71 16.05 15.79
N LEU A 423 -13.67 16.85 15.37
CA LEU A 423 -13.44 17.92 14.39
C LEU A 423 -13.80 19.28 14.96
N GLN A 424 -12.92 20.27 14.81
CA GLN A 424 -13.21 21.68 14.98
C GLN A 424 -12.94 22.42 13.68
N ILE A 425 -13.86 23.27 13.25
CA ILE A 425 -13.66 24.17 12.11
C ILE A 425 -13.77 25.60 12.60
N ILE A 426 -12.72 26.38 12.36
CA ILE A 426 -12.60 27.78 12.69
C ILE A 426 -12.51 28.54 11.37
N LEU A 427 -13.43 29.48 11.15
CA LEU A 427 -13.43 30.38 10.01
C LEU A 427 -12.82 31.71 10.45
N PHE A 428 -11.96 32.30 9.62
CA PHE A 428 -11.40 33.62 9.91
C PHE A 428 -11.45 34.55 8.70
N SER A 429 -11.67 35.82 8.99
CA SER A 429 -11.45 36.95 8.08
C SER A 429 -11.00 38.15 8.92
N SER A 430 -11.80 39.22 8.98
CA SER A 430 -11.62 40.28 9.99
C SER A 430 -11.99 39.81 11.40
N ASP A 431 -12.87 38.80 11.50
CA ASP A 431 -13.31 38.18 12.75
C ASP A 431 -13.07 36.67 12.71
N ILE A 432 -13.05 36.03 13.88
CA ILE A 432 -12.91 34.58 14.04
C ILE A 432 -14.24 33.99 14.50
N THR A 433 -14.74 32.97 13.80
CA THR A 433 -15.96 32.25 14.15
C THR A 433 -15.70 30.75 14.19
N THR A 434 -16.13 30.07 15.24
CA THR A 434 -16.08 28.59 15.28
C THR A 434 -17.34 28.04 14.65
N LEU A 435 -17.20 27.37 13.51
CA LEU A 435 -18.31 26.73 12.79
C LEU A 435 -18.79 25.46 13.51
N THR A 436 -17.85 24.67 14.04
CA THR A 436 -18.14 23.50 14.87
C THR A 436 -17.07 23.36 15.95
N SER A 437 -17.47 23.05 17.18
CA SER A 437 -16.56 22.85 18.32
C SER A 437 -15.88 21.48 18.27
N LEU A 438 -14.73 21.30 18.93
CA LEU A 438 -13.98 20.03 18.93
C LEU A 438 -14.71 18.91 19.68
N THR A 439 -15.60 18.21 18.97
CA THR A 439 -16.42 17.10 19.45
C THR A 439 -16.45 15.99 18.41
N GLU A 440 -16.85 14.78 18.83
CA GLU A 440 -16.95 13.61 17.95
C GLU A 440 -17.78 13.89 16.70
N LEU A 441 -17.34 13.34 15.57
CA LEU A 441 -17.95 13.57 14.28
C LEU A 441 -19.28 12.81 14.14
N ARG A 442 -19.43 11.64 14.76
CA ARG A 442 -20.64 10.78 14.71
C ARG A 442 -21.94 11.56 14.83
N SER A 443 -22.05 12.44 15.83
CA SER A 443 -23.30 13.14 16.13
C SER A 443 -23.56 14.38 15.28
N LYS A 444 -22.58 14.80 14.47
CA LYS A 444 -22.62 16.11 13.77
C LYS A 444 -22.18 16.10 12.32
N ARG A 445 -21.75 14.95 11.79
CA ARG A 445 -21.16 14.83 10.45
C ARG A 445 -22.03 15.52 9.38
N GLN A 446 -23.31 15.16 9.31
CA GLN A 446 -24.21 15.72 8.32
C GLN A 446 -24.35 17.23 8.47
N ASN A 447 -24.58 17.71 9.69
CA ASN A 447 -24.69 19.15 9.97
C ASN A 447 -23.43 19.92 9.56
N VAL A 448 -22.23 19.33 9.75
CA VAL A 448 -20.98 19.95 9.33
C VAL A 448 -20.86 19.96 7.81
N LEU A 449 -21.18 18.85 7.13
CA LEU A 449 -21.15 18.79 5.65
C LEU A 449 -22.10 19.83 5.04
N ASP A 450 -23.33 19.91 5.54
CA ASP A 450 -24.34 20.89 5.11
C ASP A 450 -23.91 22.34 5.38
N SER A 451 -23.08 22.58 6.39
CA SER A 451 -22.55 23.91 6.72
C SER A 451 -21.35 24.31 5.86
N VAL A 452 -20.67 23.34 5.24
CA VAL A 452 -19.48 23.56 4.41
C VAL A 452 -19.84 23.70 2.93
N SER A 453 -20.88 23.00 2.45
CA SER A 453 -21.44 23.16 1.10
C SER A 453 -21.90 24.60 0.86
#